data_AF-A0A4Q9Z423-F1
#
_entry.id   AF-A0A4Q9Z423-F1
#
_cell.length_a   1.000
_cell.length_b   1.000
_cell.length_c   1.000
_cell.angle_alpha   90.00
_cell.angle_beta   90.00
_cell.angle_gamma   90.00
#
_symmetry.space_group_name_H-M   'P 1'
#
loop_
_entity.id
_entity.type
_entity.pdbx_description
1 polymer ?
#
loop_
_entity_poly.entity_id
_entity_poly.type
_entity_poly.pdbx_seq_one_letter_code
_entity_poly.pdbx_strand_id
1 'polypeptide(L)' 'MIKLLSFFRTSSPFILLLLGIGIEGLSKLIEKKLTNVALGLQLMAFIIIVYGLFRLINKK' A
#
# COMPACT_ATOMS: atom_id res chain seq x y z
N MET A 1 -4.30 15.54 9.46
CA MET A 1 -3.00 15.00 9.00
C MET A 1 -2.41 13.91 9.93
N ILE A 2 -2.66 13.93 11.25
CA ILE A 2 -2.08 12.95 12.21
C ILE A 2 -2.74 11.55 12.13
N LYS A 3 -4.05 11.46 11.85
CA LYS A 3 -4.81 10.19 11.88
C LYS A 3 -4.36 9.14 10.85
N LEU A 4 -4.01 9.57 9.64
CA LEU A 4 -3.54 8.65 8.59
C LEU A 4 -2.18 8.08 8.98
N LEU A 5 -1.24 8.93 9.39
CA LEU A 5 0.08 8.50 9.85
C LEU A 5 -0.02 7.57 11.08
N SER A 6 -0.93 7.87 12.02
CA SER A 6 -1.17 6.98 13.16
C SER A 6 -1.76 5.65 12.71
N PHE A 7 -2.64 5.63 11.71
CA PHE A 7 -3.21 4.38 11.19
C PHE A 7 -2.13 3.46 10.63
N PHE A 8 -1.17 4.00 9.84
CA PHE A 8 -0.03 3.22 9.35
C PHE A 8 0.87 2.71 10.48
N ARG A 9 0.98 3.45 11.59
CA ARG A 9 1.79 3.09 12.76
C ARG A 9 1.10 2.15 13.73
N THR A 10 -0.23 2.08 13.79
CA THR A 10 -0.95 1.19 14.71
C THR A 10 -1.50 -0.05 14.01
N SER A 11 -1.68 0.00 12.69
CA SER A 11 -2.21 -1.13 11.91
C SER A 11 -1.27 -2.33 11.90
N SER A 12 -1.85 -3.52 11.87
CA SER A 12 -1.09 -4.76 11.72
C SER A 12 -0.34 -4.78 10.38
N PRO A 13 0.89 -5.33 10.32
CA PRO A 13 1.61 -5.51 9.06
C PRO A 13 0.80 -6.27 8.00
N PHE A 14 -0.02 -7.24 8.42
CA PHE A 14 -0.92 -7.97 7.53
C PHE A 14 -2.00 -7.09 6.91
N ILE A 15 -2.53 -6.12 7.66
CA ILE A 15 -3.54 -5.18 7.16
C ILE A 15 -2.90 -4.24 6.14
N LEU A 16 -1.66 -3.80 6.38
CA LEU A 16 -0.90 -2.97 5.45
C LEU A 16 -0.63 -3.71 4.13
N LEU A 17 -0.26 -4.99 4.20
CA LEU A 17 -0.09 -5.84 3.02
C LEU A 17 -1.39 -6.02 2.25
N LEU A 18 -2.50 -6.28 2.95
CA LEU A 18 -3.81 -6.43 2.33
C LEU A 18 -4.25 -5.15 1.60
N LEU A 19 -4.00 -3.99 2.22
CA LEU A 19 -4.24 -2.67 1.62
C LEU A 19 -3.38 -2.46 0.38
N GLY A 20 -2.09 -2.79 0.44
CA GLY A 20 -1.18 -2.68 -0.70
C GLY A 20 -1.64 -3.51 -1.89
N ILE A 21 -1.98 -4.78 -1.66
CA ILE A 21 -2.50 -5.69 -2.69
C ILE A 21 -3.83 -5.18 -3.26
N GLY A 22 -4.72 -4.65 -2.40
CA GLY A 22 -5.98 -4.06 -2.85
C GLY A 22 -5.79 -2.85 -3.76
N ILE A 23 -4.86 -1.96 -3.40
CA ILE A 23 -4.51 -0.78 -4.20
C ILE A 23 -3.89 -1.21 -5.54
N GLU A 24 -3.00 -2.21 -5.55
CA GLU A 24 -2.41 -2.75 -6.79
C GLU A 24 -3.49 -3.35 -7.71
N GLY A 25 -4.42 -4.12 -7.15
CA GLY A 25 -5.54 -4.71 -7.90
C GLY A 25 -6.44 -3.65 -8.55
N LEU A 26 -6.75 -2.58 -7.80
CA LEU A 26 -7.49 -1.43 -8.33
C LEU A 26 -6.69 -0.69 -9.39
N SER A 27 -5.37 -0.56 -9.21
CA SER A 27 -4.47 0.07 -10.17
C SER A 27 -4.51 -0.62 -11.52
N LYS A 28 -4.42 -1.95 -11.56
CA LYS A 28 -4.49 -2.74 -12.81
C LYS A 28 -5.84 -2.59 -13.53
N LEU A 29 -6.91 -2.37 -12.78
CA LEU A 29 -8.25 -2.13 -13.32
C LEU A 29 -8.34 -0.81 -14.07
N ILE A 30 -7.70 0.24 -13.56
CA ILE A 30 -7.71 1.59 -14.16
C ILE A 30 -6.60 1.81 -15.18
N GLU A 31 -5.57 0.95 -15.20
CA GLU A 31 -4.39 1.04 -16.07
C GLU A 31 -4.74 1.16 -17.57
N LYS A 32 -5.80 0.48 -18.00
CA LYS A 32 -6.29 0.54 -19.39
C LYS A 32 -6.81 1.92 -19.81
N LYS A 33 -7.29 2.74 -18.87
CA LYS A 33 -7.88 4.07 -19.16
C LYS A 33 -6.97 5.21 -18.72
N LEU A 34 -6.20 5.03 -17.66
CA LEU A 34 -5.44 6.07 -16.97
C LEU A 34 -4.06 5.55 -16.57
N THR A 35 -3.23 5.18 -17.55
CA THR A 35 -1.92 4.55 -17.34
C THR A 35 -1.00 5.36 -16.42
N ASN A 36 -0.95 6.69 -16.57
CA ASN A 36 -0.15 7.55 -15.70
C ASN A 36 -0.63 7.52 -14.23
N VAL A 37 -1.94 7.43 -14.01
CA VAL A 37 -2.53 7.36 -12.66
C VAL A 37 -2.29 5.97 -12.06
N ALA A 38 -2.43 4.91 -12.86
CA ALA A 38 -2.14 3.55 -12.45
C ALA A 38 -0.68 3.39 -12.03
N LEU A 39 0.27 3.94 -12.78
CA LEU A 39 1.68 3.91 -12.40
C LEU A 39 1.92 4.59 -11.03
N GLY A 40 1.28 5.73 -10.78
CA GLY A 40 1.33 6.39 -9.47
C GLY A 40 0.72 5.55 -8.34
N LEU A 41 -0.40 4.88 -8.63
CA LEU A 41 -1.09 4.02 -7.67
C LEU A 41 -0.29 2.74 -7.36
N GLN A 42 0.35 2.15 -8.36
CA GLN A 42 1.29 1.03 -8.22
C GLN A 42 2.50 1.43 -7.37
N LEU A 43 3.06 2.63 -7.58
CA LEU A 43 4.16 3.15 -6.76
C LEU A 43 3.74 3.31 -5.29
N MET A 44 2.54 3.83 -5.04
CA MET A 44 1.98 3.91 -3.69
C MET A 44 1.77 2.53 -3.07
N ALA A 45 1.19 1.58 -3.82
CA ALA A 45 1.00 0.21 -3.37
C ALA A 45 2.34 -0.44 -3.01
N PHE A 46 3.37 -0.26 -3.85
CA PHE A 46 4.71 -0.77 -3.60
C PHE A 46 5.30 -0.25 -2.29
N ILE A 47 5.22 1.07 -2.04
CA ILE A 47 5.72 1.67 -0.79
C ILE A 47 5.00 1.09 0.43
N ILE A 48 3.67 0.92 0.34
CA ILE A 48 2.85 0.37 1.43
C ILE A 48 3.21 -1.10 1.70
N ILE A 49 3.40 -1.90 0.64
CA ILE A 49 3.80 -3.30 0.74
C ILE A 49 5.19 -3.42 1.37
N VAL A 50 6.17 -2.65 0.90
CA VAL A 50 7.53 -2.64 1.44
C VAL A 50 7.52 -2.23 2.91
N TYR A 51 6.76 -1.20 3.28
CA TYR A 51 6.61 -0.80 4.68
C TYR A 51 5.96 -1.90 5.53
N GLY A 52 4.90 -2.54 5.01
CA GLY A 52 4.25 -3.68 5.64
C GLY A 52 5.20 -4.86 5.85
N LEU A 53 6.01 -5.22 4.85
CA LEU A 53 7.02 -6.26 4.91
C LEU A 53 8.11 -5.93 5.92
N PHE A 54 8.67 -4.73 5.86
CA PHE A 54 9.71 -4.28 6.78
C PHE A 54 9.22 -4.36 8.23
N ARG A 55 7.96 -3.97 8.46
CA ARG A 55 7.33 -4.04 9.77
C ARG A 55 6.96 -5.46 10.21
N LEU A 56 6.71 -6.37 9.27
CA LEU A 56 6.48 -7.79 9.55
C LEU A 56 7.80 -8.48 9.93
N ILE A 57 8.90 -8.15 9.26
CA ILE A 57 10.24 -8.70 9.50
C ILE A 57 10.86 -8.12 10.79
N ASN A 58 10.74 -6.80 11.01
CA ASN A 58 11.22 -6.12 12.22
C ASN A 58 10.30 -6.29 13.44
N LYS A 59 9.27 -7.15 13.35
CA LYS A 59 8.44 -7.50 14.51
C LYS A 59 9.06 -8.62 15.37
N LYS A 60 10.30 -9.02 15.08
CA LYS A 60 11.13 -9.87 15.95
C LYS A 60 11.57 -9.12 17.19
#